data_AF-A0A847N259-F1
#
_entry.id   AF-A0A847N259-F1
#
_cell.length_a   1.000
_cell.length_b   1.000
_cell.length_c   1.000
_cell.angle_alpha   90.00
_cell.angle_beta   90.00
_cell.angle_gamma   90.00
#
_symmetry.space_group_name_H-M   'P 1'
#
loop_
_entity.id
_entity.type
_entity.pdbx_description
1 polymer ?
#
loop_
_entity_poly.entity_id
_entity_poly.type
_entity_poly.pdbx_seq_one_letter_code
_entity_poly.pdbx_strand_id
1 'polypeptide(L)'
;MGFQEIENLLKEEQWTRTTVNTYTVTSFQGLDAQLSSLDEEQKTEAKALCDKHLSEKERNSIIAMYISGSIQLERRGADDYLQLLNLIEMFIDNKKWNIVELLCQKILSKSENKHAIRLLADCYEQTGKEEEKFGLWERLVKVDYDEVEIVRQLAVHTLQKGNKDKASAYYKKAVHRLIKRKDVSSVRSLFSSLLEI
;
A
#
# COMPACT_ATOMS: atom_id res chain seq x y z
N MET A 1 15.27 15.50 -22.90
CA MET A 1 15.84 16.32 -21.80
C MET A 1 15.63 15.63 -20.45
N GLY A 2 14.46 15.04 -20.17
CA GLY A 2 14.16 14.43 -18.86
C GLY A 2 15.12 13.33 -18.35
N PHE A 3 15.73 12.52 -19.22
CA PHE A 3 16.68 11.48 -18.76
C PHE A 3 17.92 12.07 -18.06
N GLN A 4 18.46 13.17 -18.59
CA GLN A 4 19.63 13.84 -18.00
C GLN A 4 19.30 14.45 -16.62
N GLU A 5 18.05 14.88 -16.45
CA GLU A 5 17.56 15.44 -15.19
C GLU A 5 17.50 14.35 -14.10
N ILE A 6 17.09 13.12 -14.45
CA ILE A 6 17.13 11.98 -13.52
C ILE A 6 18.57 11.66 -13.10
N GLU A 7 19.52 11.67 -14.04
CA GLU A 7 20.92 11.43 -13.71
C GLU A 7 21.47 12.49 -12.72
N ASN A 8 21.08 13.76 -12.89
CA ASN A 8 21.48 14.83 -11.99
C ASN A 8 20.84 14.67 -10.61
N LEU A 9 19.54 14.36 -10.54
CA LEU A 9 18.83 14.09 -9.29
C LEU A 9 19.50 12.96 -8.49
N LEU A 10 19.92 11.89 -9.15
CA LEU A 10 20.63 10.78 -8.52
C LEU A 10 22.05 11.14 -8.04
N LYS A 11 22.71 12.13 -8.66
CA LYS A 11 24.03 12.62 -8.21
C LYS A 11 23.90 13.55 -7.02
N GLU A 12 22.83 14.34 -6.98
CA GLU A 12 22.54 15.29 -5.90
C GLU A 12 22.00 14.61 -4.64
N GLU A 13 21.33 13.46 -4.79
CA GLU A 13 20.85 12.68 -3.65
C GLU A 13 22.01 12.08 -2.86
N GLN A 14 22.26 12.65 -1.68
CA GLN A 14 23.13 12.06 -0.68
C GLN A 14 22.27 11.42 0.41
N TRP A 15 22.29 10.09 0.48
CA TRP A 15 21.59 9.40 1.55
C TRP A 15 22.27 9.69 2.89
N THR A 16 21.44 10.08 3.85
CA THR A 16 21.78 10.21 5.27
C THR A 16 20.56 9.76 6.07
N ARG A 17 20.75 9.48 7.37
CA ARG A 17 19.63 9.12 8.25
C ARG A 17 18.51 10.16 8.31
N THR A 18 18.80 11.42 7.99
CA THR A 18 17.82 12.50 7.98
C THR A 18 17.19 12.74 6.61
N THR A 19 17.72 12.15 5.55
CA THR A 19 17.24 12.36 4.17
C THR A 19 15.77 12.01 4.02
N VAL A 20 15.28 10.94 4.68
CA VAL A 20 13.85 10.57 4.65
C VAL A 20 12.94 11.72 5.12
N ASN A 21 13.43 12.54 6.06
CA ASN A 21 12.63 13.62 6.62
C ASN A 21 12.48 14.83 5.70
N THR A 22 13.35 14.98 4.69
CA THR A 22 13.31 16.10 3.75
C THR A 22 12.30 15.87 2.62
N TYR A 23 11.89 14.62 2.37
CA TYR A 23 10.91 14.30 1.35
C TYR A 23 9.49 14.69 1.77
N THR A 24 8.74 15.18 0.78
CA THR A 24 7.34 15.59 0.89
C THR A 24 6.54 14.98 -0.26
N VAL A 25 5.21 15.07 -0.19
CA VAL A 25 4.34 14.69 -1.31
C VAL A 25 4.72 15.44 -2.60
N THR A 26 5.05 16.73 -2.49
CA THR A 26 5.48 17.56 -3.63
C THR A 26 6.76 17.03 -4.29
N SER A 27 7.69 16.46 -3.51
CA SER A 27 8.90 15.83 -4.05
C SER A 27 8.55 14.71 -5.05
N PHE A 28 7.58 13.86 -4.69
CA PHE A 28 7.11 12.77 -5.55
C PHE A 28 6.30 13.25 -6.75
N GLN A 29 5.49 14.31 -6.59
CA GLN A 29 4.81 14.95 -7.71
C GLN A 29 5.80 15.51 -8.75
N GLY A 30 6.93 16.05 -8.29
CA GLY A 30 8.02 16.46 -9.16
C GLY A 30 8.62 15.28 -9.94
N LEU A 31 8.85 14.15 -9.28
CA LEU A 31 9.33 12.93 -9.93
C LEU A 31 8.31 12.37 -10.93
N ASP A 32 7.02 12.42 -10.62
CA ASP A 32 5.94 12.03 -11.54
C ASP A 32 5.90 12.90 -12.80
N ALA A 33 6.07 14.22 -12.64
CA ALA A 33 6.17 15.13 -13.78
C ALA A 33 7.36 14.77 -14.68
N GLN A 34 8.51 14.45 -14.10
CA GLN A 34 9.69 14.00 -14.84
C GLN A 34 9.42 12.70 -15.60
N LEU A 35 8.87 11.69 -14.93
CA LEU A 35 8.50 10.42 -15.55
C LEU A 35 7.52 10.58 -16.71
N SER A 36 6.54 11.48 -16.58
CA SER A 36 5.54 11.73 -17.62
C SER A 36 6.12 12.39 -18.88
N SER A 37 7.29 13.03 -18.78
CA SER A 37 7.99 13.65 -19.90
C SER A 37 8.84 12.68 -20.72
N LEU A 38 9.06 11.46 -20.22
CA LEU A 38 9.92 10.45 -20.85
C LEU A 38 9.13 9.60 -21.85
N ASP A 39 9.76 9.30 -22.99
CA ASP A 39 9.31 8.23 -23.88
C ASP A 39 9.68 6.84 -23.33
N GLU A 40 9.23 5.77 -24.01
CA GLU A 40 9.47 4.40 -23.52
C GLU A 40 10.93 3.94 -23.61
N GLU A 41 11.72 4.49 -24.52
CA GLU A 41 13.15 4.21 -24.61
C GLU A 41 13.86 4.84 -23.41
N GLN A 42 13.61 6.13 -23.16
CA GLN A 42 14.12 6.88 -22.02
C GLN A 42 13.69 6.30 -20.67
N LYS A 43 12.46 5.80 -20.55
CA LYS A 43 12.02 5.08 -19.33
C LYS A 43 12.81 3.79 -19.12
N THR A 44 13.15 3.08 -20.19
CA THR A 44 13.97 1.86 -20.08
C THR A 44 15.37 2.19 -19.59
N GLU A 45 15.98 3.24 -20.14
CA GLU A 45 17.28 3.74 -19.71
C GLU A 45 17.24 4.25 -18.26
N ALA A 46 16.22 5.05 -17.89
CA ALA A 46 16.05 5.59 -16.55
C ALA A 46 15.91 4.47 -15.51
N LYS A 47 15.11 3.45 -15.82
CA LYS A 47 14.99 2.27 -14.95
C LYS A 47 16.33 1.57 -14.77
N ALA A 48 17.05 1.29 -15.86
CA ALA A 48 18.35 0.62 -15.79
C ALA A 48 19.38 1.43 -14.99
N LEU A 49 19.38 2.76 -15.15
CA LEU A 49 20.21 3.67 -14.38
C LEU A 49 19.89 3.61 -12.87
N CYS A 50 18.60 3.66 -12.51
CA CYS A 50 18.15 3.56 -11.12
C CYS A 50 18.48 2.20 -10.51
N ASP A 51 18.26 1.09 -11.22
CA ASP A 51 18.58 -0.25 -10.72
C ASP A 51 20.08 -0.44 -10.49
N LYS A 52 20.91 0.09 -11.40
CA LYS A 52 22.37 0.12 -11.24
C LYS A 52 22.77 0.98 -10.04
N HIS A 53 22.14 2.15 -9.86
CA HIS A 53 22.41 3.02 -8.73
C HIS A 53 22.08 2.32 -7.39
N LEU A 54 20.94 1.64 -7.30
CA LEU A 54 20.52 0.89 -6.11
C LEU A 54 21.46 -0.28 -5.79
N SER A 55 21.97 -0.97 -6.81
CA SER A 55 22.84 -2.14 -6.61
C SER A 55 24.29 -1.79 -6.32
N GLU A 56 24.83 -0.77 -6.98
CA GLU A 56 26.27 -0.46 -6.98
C GLU A 56 26.67 0.76 -6.13
N LYS A 57 25.74 1.70 -5.89
CA LYS A 57 26.09 2.99 -5.27
C LYS A 57 25.36 3.22 -3.94
N GLU A 58 24.04 3.32 -3.97
CA GLU A 58 23.25 3.70 -2.80
C GLU A 58 21.93 2.91 -2.78
N ARG A 59 21.89 1.88 -1.93
CA ARG A 59 20.74 0.96 -1.79
C ARG A 59 19.50 1.65 -1.25
N ASN A 60 19.68 2.75 -0.51
CA ASN A 60 18.59 3.47 0.12
C ASN A 60 18.16 4.73 -0.65
N SER A 61 18.56 4.88 -1.91
CA SER A 61 18.17 6.01 -2.77
C SER A 61 16.65 6.06 -2.97
N ILE A 62 16.01 7.12 -2.47
CA ILE A 62 14.56 7.30 -2.53
C ILE A 62 14.14 7.59 -3.97
N ILE A 63 14.92 8.43 -4.68
CA ILE A 63 14.67 8.76 -6.08
C ILE A 63 14.78 7.50 -6.95
N ALA A 64 15.84 6.70 -6.79
CA ALA A 64 16.02 5.50 -7.60
C ALA A 64 14.94 4.45 -7.35
N MET A 65 14.57 4.20 -6.09
CA MET A 65 13.46 3.29 -5.76
C MET A 65 12.14 3.78 -6.37
N TYR A 66 11.83 5.06 -6.23
CA TYR A 66 10.58 5.63 -6.73
C TYR A 66 10.49 5.57 -8.26
N ILE A 67 11.54 6.01 -8.98
CA ILE A 67 11.56 6.03 -10.44
C ILE A 67 11.51 4.60 -10.99
N SER A 68 12.39 3.70 -10.50
CA SER A 68 12.41 2.31 -10.96
C SER A 68 11.07 1.62 -10.67
N GLY A 69 10.54 1.78 -9.46
CA GLY A 69 9.25 1.21 -9.06
C GLY A 69 8.07 1.76 -9.85
N SER A 70 8.05 3.05 -10.16
CA SER A 70 6.97 3.69 -10.94
C SER A 70 6.96 3.23 -12.40
N ILE A 71 8.14 3.11 -13.03
CA ILE A 71 8.25 2.61 -14.41
C ILE A 71 7.82 1.14 -14.48
N GLN A 72 8.19 0.32 -13.49
CA GLN A 72 7.74 -1.08 -13.40
C GLN A 72 6.22 -1.18 -13.27
N LEU A 73 5.64 -0.35 -12.39
CA LEU A 73 4.20 -0.26 -12.17
C LEU A 73 3.43 0.12 -13.45
N GLU A 74 3.98 1.00 -14.29
CA GLU A 74 3.37 1.36 -15.58
C GLU A 74 3.38 0.22 -16.60
N ARG A 75 4.42 -0.62 -16.61
CA ARG A 75 4.68 -1.60 -17.67
C ARG A 75 3.84 -2.88 -17.61
N ARG A 76 2.78 -2.93 -16.79
CA ARG A 76 1.79 -4.03 -16.66
C ARG A 76 2.37 -5.44 -16.41
N GLY A 77 3.68 -5.58 -16.20
CA GLY A 77 4.37 -6.87 -16.26
C GLY A 77 4.86 -7.41 -14.92
N ALA A 78 4.81 -6.64 -13.84
CA ALA A 78 5.39 -7.08 -12.58
C ALA A 78 4.44 -6.82 -11.41
N ASP A 79 3.97 -7.91 -10.80
CA ASP A 79 3.57 -7.91 -9.39
C ASP A 79 4.76 -7.66 -8.45
N ASP A 80 5.93 -7.36 -9.02
CA ASP A 80 7.13 -6.94 -8.31
C ASP A 80 7.05 -5.45 -7.99
N TYR A 81 6.39 -5.15 -6.87
CA TYR A 81 6.34 -3.81 -6.29
C TYR A 81 7.49 -3.56 -5.32
N LEU A 82 8.54 -4.39 -5.33
CA LEU A 82 9.56 -4.43 -4.28
C LEU A 82 10.14 -3.05 -3.97
N GLN A 83 10.48 -2.27 -5.00
CA GLN A 83 11.07 -0.93 -4.78
C GLN A 83 10.08 0.05 -4.14
N LEU A 84 8.80 0.02 -4.54
CA LEU A 84 7.79 0.87 -3.92
C LEU A 84 7.43 0.38 -2.51
N LEU A 85 7.45 -0.93 -2.26
CA LEU A 85 7.22 -1.52 -0.94
C LEU A 85 8.35 -1.15 0.04
N ASN A 86 9.61 -1.30 -0.37
CA ASN A 86 10.77 -0.86 0.42
C ASN A 86 10.67 0.63 0.76
N LEU A 87 10.22 1.44 -0.20
CA LEU A 87 10.03 2.87 0.02
C LEU A 87 8.91 3.15 1.02
N ILE A 88 7.77 2.44 0.92
CA ILE A 88 6.67 2.52 1.88
C ILE A 88 7.16 2.17 3.29
N GLU A 89 7.86 1.05 3.45
CA GLU A 89 8.41 0.60 4.74
C GLU A 89 9.35 1.66 5.35
N MET A 90 10.24 2.23 4.53
CA MET A 90 11.14 3.32 4.97
C MET A 90 10.36 4.54 5.50
N PHE A 91 9.26 4.91 4.85
CA PHE A 91 8.44 6.04 5.32
C PHE A 91 7.52 5.69 6.50
N ILE A 92 7.12 4.42 6.65
CA ILE A 92 6.42 3.92 7.85
C ILE A 92 7.33 4.04 9.07
N ASP A 93 8.58 3.59 8.97
CA ASP A 93 9.58 3.68 10.06
C ASP A 93 9.82 5.12 10.51
N ASN A 94 9.68 6.07 9.58
CA ASN A 94 9.81 7.50 9.83
C ASN A 94 8.48 8.23 10.09
N LYS A 95 7.37 7.49 10.21
CA LYS A 95 6.01 8.00 10.48
C LYS A 95 5.54 9.07 9.48
N LYS A 96 6.00 9.00 8.24
CA LYS A 96 5.62 9.91 7.15
C LYS A 96 4.35 9.43 6.45
N TRP A 97 3.27 9.34 7.21
CA TRP A 97 2.00 8.74 6.77
C TRP A 97 1.42 9.34 5.48
N ASN A 98 1.56 10.65 5.27
CA ASN A 98 1.10 11.29 4.04
C ASN A 98 1.81 10.74 2.77
N ILE A 99 3.07 10.36 2.89
CA ILE A 99 3.84 9.76 1.78
C ILE A 99 3.47 8.27 1.64
N VAL A 100 3.30 7.56 2.76
CA VAL A 100 2.82 6.17 2.77
C VAL A 100 1.47 6.07 2.04
N GLU A 101 0.53 6.97 2.35
CA GLU A 101 -0.77 7.05 1.69
C GLU A 101 -0.63 7.26 0.19
N LEU A 102 0.18 8.25 -0.24
CA LEU A 102 0.44 8.53 -1.65
C LEU A 102 0.96 7.30 -2.41
N LEU A 103 1.98 6.64 -1.85
CA LEU A 103 2.63 5.49 -2.48
C LEU A 103 1.69 4.29 -2.57
N CYS A 104 0.93 4.00 -1.50
CA CYS A 104 -0.04 2.91 -1.53
C CYS A 104 -1.17 3.19 -2.53
N GLN A 105 -1.70 4.41 -2.58
CA GLN A 105 -2.71 4.80 -3.57
C GLN A 105 -2.19 4.69 -5.01
N LYS A 106 -0.92 5.02 -5.24
CA LYS A 106 -0.28 4.84 -6.55
C LYS A 106 -0.29 3.39 -6.98
N ILE A 107 0.11 2.45 -6.12
CA ILE A 107 0.04 1.00 -6.40
C ILE A 107 -1.40 0.58 -6.67
N LEU A 108 -2.33 0.97 -5.79
CA LEU A 108 -3.75 0.60 -5.88
C LEU A 108 -4.48 1.17 -7.10
N SER A 109 -3.94 2.21 -7.75
CA SER A 109 -4.47 2.74 -9.00
C SER A 109 -4.26 1.80 -10.20
N LYS A 110 -3.33 0.84 -10.09
CA LYS A 110 -3.00 -0.12 -11.17
C LYS A 110 -3.36 -1.55 -10.82
N SER A 111 -3.29 -1.94 -9.55
CA SER A 111 -3.60 -3.30 -9.11
C SER A 111 -4.33 -3.33 -7.77
N GLU A 112 -5.27 -4.26 -7.60
CA GLU A 112 -5.95 -4.51 -6.32
C GLU A 112 -5.02 -5.33 -5.39
N ASN A 113 -3.84 -4.81 -5.09
CA ASN A 113 -2.82 -5.53 -4.36
C ASN A 113 -3.17 -5.62 -2.85
N LYS A 114 -3.33 -6.85 -2.34
CA LYS A 114 -3.69 -7.11 -0.94
C LYS A 114 -2.71 -6.54 0.07
N HIS A 115 -1.40 -6.49 -0.24
CA HIS A 115 -0.39 -5.95 0.66
C HIS A 115 -0.49 -4.43 0.73
N ALA A 116 -0.65 -3.75 -0.40
CA ALA A 116 -0.87 -2.31 -0.44
C ALA A 116 -2.18 -1.90 0.25
N ILE A 117 -3.25 -2.69 0.15
CA ILE A 117 -4.50 -2.45 0.89
C ILE A 117 -4.27 -2.51 2.41
N ARG A 118 -3.52 -3.50 2.90
CA ARG A 118 -3.18 -3.61 4.33
C ARG A 118 -2.38 -2.41 4.80
N LEU A 119 -1.29 -2.08 4.11
CA LEU A 119 -0.43 -0.93 4.46
C LEU A 119 -1.20 0.39 4.47
N LEU A 120 -2.12 0.59 3.50
CA LEU A 120 -2.95 1.79 3.46
C LEU A 120 -3.99 1.82 4.58
N ALA A 121 -4.59 0.68 4.93
CA ALA A 121 -5.52 0.58 6.05
C ALA A 121 -4.81 0.90 7.39
N ASP A 122 -3.60 0.39 7.59
CA ASP A 122 -2.77 0.71 8.75
C ASP A 122 -2.42 2.21 8.77
N CYS A 123 -2.06 2.79 7.62
CA CYS A 123 -1.84 4.24 7.49
C CYS A 123 -3.08 5.05 7.89
N TYR A 124 -4.28 4.59 7.51
CA TYR A 124 -5.53 5.24 7.88
C TYR A 124 -5.86 5.12 9.36
N GLU A 125 -5.56 3.99 9.98
CA GLU A 125 -5.64 3.85 11.44
C GLU A 125 -4.72 4.85 12.16
N GLN A 126 -3.46 4.96 11.71
CA GLN A 126 -2.48 5.88 12.33
C GLN A 126 -2.81 7.36 12.10
N THR A 127 -3.60 7.69 11.08
CA THR A 127 -4.00 9.06 10.75
C THR A 127 -5.42 9.40 11.19
N GLY A 128 -6.13 8.47 11.86
CA GLY A 128 -7.49 8.67 12.35
C GLY A 128 -8.58 8.66 11.26
N LYS A 129 -8.27 8.15 10.07
CA LYS A 129 -9.17 8.01 8.92
C LYS A 129 -9.94 6.68 8.97
N GLU A 130 -10.70 6.49 10.05
CA GLU A 130 -11.32 5.19 10.37
C GLU A 130 -12.34 4.74 9.30
N GLU A 131 -13.07 5.68 8.70
CA GLU A 131 -14.07 5.38 7.67
C GLU A 131 -13.44 4.86 6.38
N GLU A 132 -12.35 5.49 5.95
CA GLU A 132 -11.58 5.09 4.78
C GLU A 132 -10.92 3.73 5.01
N LYS A 133 -10.41 3.46 6.21
CA LYS A 133 -9.88 2.15 6.63
C LYS A 133 -10.94 1.06 6.49
N PHE A 134 -12.15 1.27 7.01
CA PHE A 134 -13.23 0.28 6.86
C PHE A 134 -13.59 0.07 5.39
N GLY A 135 -13.64 1.14 4.58
CA GLY A 135 -13.85 1.03 3.13
C GLY A 135 -12.80 0.16 2.43
N LEU A 136 -11.52 0.26 2.83
CA LEU A 136 -10.46 -0.61 2.33
C LEU A 136 -10.61 -2.05 2.79
N TRP A 137 -10.99 -2.28 4.04
CA TRP A 137 -11.24 -3.62 4.55
C TRP A 137 -12.40 -4.31 3.83
N GLU A 138 -13.45 -3.59 3.44
CA GLU A 138 -14.53 -4.15 2.61
C GLU A 138 -14.03 -4.67 1.25
N ARG A 139 -13.03 -4.00 0.67
CA ARG A 139 -12.34 -4.45 -0.55
C ARG A 139 -11.44 -5.65 -0.26
N LEU A 140 -10.62 -5.57 0.79
CA LEU A 140 -9.68 -6.62 1.19
C LEU A 140 -10.37 -7.96 1.38
N VAL A 141 -11.50 -8.00 2.11
CA VAL A 141 -12.19 -9.26 2.39
C VAL A 141 -12.86 -9.87 1.17
N LYS A 142 -12.95 -9.18 0.03
CA LYS A 142 -13.43 -9.78 -1.23
C LYS A 142 -12.35 -10.60 -1.93
N VAL A 143 -11.08 -10.22 -1.75
CA VAL A 143 -9.93 -10.87 -2.38
C VAL A 143 -9.16 -11.79 -1.42
N ASP A 144 -9.19 -11.48 -0.12
CA ASP A 144 -8.52 -12.24 0.94
C ASP A 144 -9.54 -13.00 1.81
N TYR A 145 -9.39 -14.31 1.88
CA TYR A 145 -10.29 -15.23 2.58
C TYR A 145 -9.80 -15.67 3.97
N ASP A 146 -8.61 -15.26 4.38
CA ASP A 146 -7.98 -15.73 5.62
C ASP A 146 -8.20 -14.78 6.81
N GLU A 147 -8.49 -13.52 6.51
CA GLU A 147 -8.70 -12.43 7.47
C GLU A 147 -10.06 -12.55 8.19
N VAL A 148 -10.14 -13.40 9.22
CA VAL A 148 -11.36 -13.55 10.06
C VAL A 148 -11.58 -12.30 10.91
N GLU A 149 -10.51 -11.77 11.51
CA GLU A 149 -10.60 -10.67 12.47
C GLU A 149 -11.09 -9.38 11.80
N ILE A 150 -10.59 -9.07 10.60
CA ILE A 150 -11.06 -7.93 9.80
C ILE A 150 -12.57 -8.05 9.50
N VAL A 151 -13.05 -9.25 9.15
CA VAL A 151 -14.49 -9.47 8.90
C VAL A 151 -15.31 -9.29 10.17
N ARG A 152 -14.79 -9.71 11.33
CA ARG A 152 -15.45 -9.49 12.62
C ARG A 152 -15.56 -8.00 12.93
N GLN A 153 -14.49 -7.23 12.75
CA GLN A 153 -14.51 -5.79 12.99
C GLN A 153 -15.44 -5.04 12.03
N LEU A 154 -15.49 -5.46 10.75
CA LEU A 154 -16.49 -4.95 9.80
C LEU A 154 -17.93 -5.23 10.25
N ALA A 155 -18.20 -6.40 10.82
CA ALA A 155 -19.53 -6.72 11.35
C ALA A 155 -19.91 -5.81 12.53
N VAL A 156 -18.97 -5.58 13.46
CA VAL A 156 -19.17 -4.67 14.60
C VAL A 156 -19.40 -3.23 14.13
N HIS A 157 -18.57 -2.74 13.21
CA HIS A 157 -18.69 -1.37 12.67
C HIS A 157 -20.02 -1.15 11.93
N THR A 158 -20.42 -2.10 11.09
CA THR A 158 -21.71 -2.02 10.39
C THR A 158 -22.92 -2.09 11.33
N LEU A 159 -22.81 -2.87 12.41
CA LEU A 159 -23.83 -2.93 13.45
C LEU A 159 -23.93 -1.60 14.22
N GLN A 160 -22.80 -0.98 14.58
CA GLN A 160 -22.76 0.34 15.22
C GLN A 160 -23.40 1.43 14.34
N LYS A 161 -23.31 1.29 13.02
CA LYS A 161 -24.01 2.14 12.05
C LYS A 161 -25.50 1.82 11.86
N GLY A 162 -26.03 0.85 12.59
CA GLY A 162 -27.43 0.43 12.52
C GLY A 162 -27.76 -0.48 11.33
N ASN A 163 -26.78 -0.91 10.53
CA ASN A 163 -27.02 -1.79 9.40
C ASN A 163 -26.90 -3.27 9.81
N LYS A 164 -27.95 -3.77 10.46
CA LYS A 164 -28.03 -5.15 10.98
C LYS A 164 -27.88 -6.22 9.89
N ASP A 165 -28.47 -6.01 8.71
CA ASP A 165 -28.41 -6.97 7.61
C ASP A 165 -26.97 -7.17 7.11
N LYS A 166 -26.25 -6.06 6.91
CA LYS A 166 -24.84 -6.10 6.50
C LYS A 166 -23.95 -6.68 7.59
N ALA A 167 -24.21 -6.36 8.86
CA ALA A 167 -23.51 -6.97 9.99
C ALA A 167 -23.71 -8.49 10.04
N SER A 168 -24.96 -8.98 9.91
CA SER A 168 -25.29 -10.40 9.85
C SER A 168 -24.55 -11.11 8.72
N ALA A 169 -24.47 -10.49 7.53
CA ALA A 169 -23.72 -11.03 6.40
C ALA A 169 -22.22 -11.17 6.71
N TYR A 170 -21.60 -10.18 7.35
CA TYR A 170 -20.20 -10.26 7.77
C TYR A 170 -19.96 -11.31 8.85
N TYR A 171 -20.81 -11.39 9.88
CA TYR A 171 -20.70 -12.45 10.89
C TYR A 171 -20.80 -13.85 10.28
N LYS A 172 -21.76 -14.09 9.37
CA LYS A 172 -21.86 -15.36 8.63
C LYS A 172 -20.58 -15.65 7.83
N LYS A 173 -20.00 -14.64 7.19
CA LYS A 173 -18.74 -14.75 6.44
C LYS A 173 -17.56 -15.10 7.37
N ALA A 174 -17.47 -14.49 8.55
CA ALA A 174 -16.44 -14.80 9.55
C ALA A 174 -16.57 -16.25 10.04
N VAL A 175 -17.78 -16.69 10.38
CA VAL A 175 -18.06 -18.08 10.79
C VAL A 175 -17.65 -19.06 9.69
N HIS A 176 -18.02 -18.80 8.44
CA HIS A 176 -17.64 -19.67 7.32
C HIS A 176 -16.12 -19.79 7.17
N ARG A 177 -15.38 -18.69 7.33
CA ARG A 177 -13.89 -18.69 7.29
C ARG A 177 -13.29 -19.51 8.43
N LEU A 178 -13.83 -19.39 9.65
CA LEU A 178 -13.38 -20.18 10.80
C LEU A 178 -13.62 -21.67 10.62
N ILE A 179 -14.78 -22.05 10.10
CA ILE A 179 -15.09 -23.45 9.77
C ILE A 179 -14.08 -23.99 8.75
N LYS A 180 -13.78 -23.21 7.69
CA LYS A 180 -12.76 -23.58 6.69
C LYS A 180 -11.37 -23.76 7.32
N ARG A 181 -11.02 -22.94 8.32
CA ARG A 181 -9.78 -23.03 9.09
C ARG A 181 -9.78 -24.11 10.17
N LYS A 182 -10.90 -24.81 10.37
CA LYS A 182 -11.12 -25.81 11.44
C LYS A 182 -10.94 -25.25 12.86
N ASP A 183 -11.09 -23.94 13.05
CA ASP A 183 -11.10 -23.32 14.38
C ASP A 183 -12.53 -23.28 14.93
N VAL A 184 -12.94 -24.41 15.51
CA VAL A 184 -14.30 -24.59 16.05
C VAL A 184 -14.52 -23.81 17.36
N SER A 185 -13.45 -23.56 18.13
CA SER A 185 -13.51 -22.78 19.37
C SER A 185 -14.02 -21.36 19.13
N SER A 186 -13.46 -20.69 18.12
CA SER A 186 -13.81 -19.31 17.77
C SER A 186 -15.16 -19.18 17.07
N VAL A 187 -15.72 -20.28 16.52
CA VAL A 187 -17.06 -20.28 15.90
C VAL A 187 -18.13 -19.99 16.94
N ARG A 188 -18.02 -20.56 18.15
CA ARG A 188 -19.07 -20.43 19.17
C ARG A 188 -19.26 -18.98 19.60
N SER A 189 -18.18 -18.25 19.86
CA SER A 189 -18.25 -16.85 20.28
C SER A 189 -18.84 -15.96 19.19
N LEU A 190 -18.39 -16.10 17.94
CA LEU A 190 -18.91 -15.35 16.80
C LEU A 190 -20.38 -15.68 16.49
N PHE A 191 -20.78 -16.95 16.63
CA PHE A 191 -22.16 -17.36 16.41
C PHE A 191 -23.10 -16.82 17.50
N SER A 192 -22.65 -16.78 18.75
CA SER A 192 -23.40 -16.11 19.83
C SER A 192 -23.62 -14.63 19.52
N SER A 193 -22.59 -13.89 19.09
CA SER A 193 -22.76 -12.48 18.67
C SER A 193 -23.73 -12.31 17.50
N LEU A 194 -23.79 -13.27 16.56
CA LEU A 194 -24.74 -13.25 15.45
C LEU A 194 -26.19 -13.43 15.92
N LEU A 195 -26.43 -14.24 16.96
CA LEU A 195 -27.78 -14.50 17.49
C LEU A 195 -28.36 -13.32 18.28
N GLU A 196 -27.50 -12.39 18.73
CA GLU A 196 -27.89 -11.21 19.53
C GLU A 196 -28.30 -9.99 18.68
N ILE A 197 -28.17 -10.06 17.35
CA ILE A 197 -28.46 -8.97 16.40
C ILE A 197 -29.95 -8.96 16.03
#